data_AF-A0A831UJ24-F1
#
_entry.id   AF-A0A831UJ24-F1
#
_cell.length_a   1.000
_cell.length_b   1.000
_cell.length_c   1.000
_cell.angle_alpha   90.00
_cell.angle_beta   90.00
_cell.angle_gamma   90.00
#
_symmetry.space_group_name_H-M   'P 1'
#
loop_
_entity.id
_entity.type
_entity.pdbx_description
1 polymer ?
#
loop_
_entity_poly.entity_id
_entity_poly.type
_entity_poly.pdbx_seq_one_letter_code
_entity_poly.pdbx_strand_id
1 'polypeptide(L)'
;MLIAPHGGELVDRILTGPAREEALAKAQKLPKVSVDTYASFDIDGIAKGLFSPATGFMNEAQVRRVLDTMHLREGVPWTIPLMLAVDVKTADGLEVGGEVAIEDDEGDVVAILHLSEKFAFEHGEIAEKVYLTRDEAHPGVAYTMALGSVFLAGDLDVLKTRTIEFQEYNRTPKETRAAFVERGWSRIVAFQTRNPIHRAH
;
A
#
# COMPACT_ATOMS: atom_id res chain seq x y z
N MET A 1 -24.44 14.76 -2.15
CA MET A 1 -23.87 13.42 -1.94
C MET A 1 -22.41 13.48 -2.39
N LEU A 2 -21.47 13.04 -1.57
CA LEU A 2 -20.04 13.01 -1.95
C LEU A 2 -19.82 11.90 -3.00
N ILE A 3 -18.77 12.04 -3.81
CA ILE A 3 -18.36 10.99 -4.76
C ILE A 3 -18.11 9.67 -4.01
N ALA A 4 -18.51 8.55 -4.60
CA ALA A 4 -18.25 7.24 -4.02
C ALA A 4 -16.73 7.00 -3.89
N PRO A 5 -16.27 6.23 -2.90
CA PRO A 5 -14.90 5.73 -2.87
C PRO A 5 -14.56 4.94 -4.15
N HIS A 6 -13.28 4.91 -4.51
CA HIS A 6 -12.83 4.15 -5.66
C HIS A 6 -13.13 2.66 -5.48
N GLY A 7 -13.67 2.01 -6.50
CA GLY A 7 -14.15 0.63 -6.39
C GLY A 7 -15.50 0.45 -5.69
N GLY A 8 -16.13 1.53 -5.21
CA GLY A 8 -17.49 1.56 -4.66
C GLY A 8 -17.58 1.65 -3.13
N GLU A 9 -16.55 1.19 -2.42
CA GLU A 9 -16.51 1.14 -0.96
C GLU A 9 -15.16 1.65 -0.44
N LEU A 10 -15.17 2.32 0.72
CA LEU A 10 -13.96 2.72 1.41
C LEU A 10 -13.51 1.53 2.26
N VAL A 11 -12.37 0.94 1.90
CA VAL A 11 -11.82 -0.25 2.52
C VAL A 11 -10.65 0.18 3.39
N ASP A 12 -10.81 0.22 4.70
CA ASP A 12 -9.70 0.34 5.66
C ASP A 12 -9.32 -1.05 6.20
N ARG A 13 -8.03 -1.25 6.48
CA ARG A 13 -7.47 -2.54 6.95
C ARG A 13 -6.84 -2.46 8.33
N ILE A 14 -7.03 -1.33 9.02
CA ILE A 14 -6.56 -1.12 10.39
C ILE A 14 -7.45 -1.89 11.38
N LEU A 15 -6.86 -2.83 12.12
CA LEU A 15 -7.53 -3.51 13.22
C LEU A 15 -7.65 -2.58 14.42
N THR A 16 -8.75 -2.71 15.16
CA THR A 16 -9.01 -1.97 16.39
C THR A 16 -9.56 -2.89 17.48
N GLY A 17 -9.45 -2.45 18.75
CA GLY A 17 -10.03 -3.18 19.88
C GLY A 17 -9.44 -4.59 20.05
N PRO A 18 -10.25 -5.58 20.49
CA PRO A 18 -9.76 -6.94 20.80
C PRO A 18 -9.05 -7.64 19.64
N ALA A 19 -9.54 -7.47 18.40
CA ALA A 19 -8.93 -8.10 17.22
C ALA A 19 -7.48 -7.64 17.01
N ARG A 20 -7.20 -6.36 17.26
CA ARG A 20 -5.83 -5.80 17.19
C ARG A 20 -4.93 -6.40 18.26
N GLU A 21 -5.41 -6.52 19.49
CA GLU A 21 -4.61 -7.06 20.61
C GLU A 21 -4.28 -8.54 20.40
N GLU A 22 -5.26 -9.31 19.90
CA GLU A 22 -5.04 -10.71 19.51
C GLU A 22 -4.01 -10.84 18.38
N ALA A 23 -4.13 -10.00 17.35
CA ALA A 23 -3.20 -9.98 16.24
C ALA A 23 -1.79 -9.54 16.66
N LEU A 24 -1.64 -8.55 17.56
CA LEU A 24 -0.34 -8.17 18.13
C LEU A 24 0.31 -9.32 18.91
N ALA A 25 -0.45 -10.04 19.74
CA ALA A 25 0.06 -11.19 20.47
C ALA A 25 0.45 -12.35 19.52
N LYS A 26 -0.30 -12.54 18.44
CA LYS A 26 -0.02 -13.52 17.39
C LYS A 26 1.25 -13.18 16.62
N ALA A 27 1.42 -11.92 16.22
CA ALA A 27 2.54 -11.45 15.42
C ALA A 27 3.91 -11.69 16.07
N GLN A 28 3.99 -11.77 17.41
CA GLN A 28 5.21 -12.11 18.13
C GLN A 28 5.75 -13.51 17.82
N LYS A 29 4.90 -14.42 17.32
CA LYS A 29 5.24 -15.83 17.05
C LYS A 29 5.36 -16.14 15.57
N LEU A 30 5.01 -15.19 14.70
CA LEU A 30 5.05 -15.38 13.25
C LEU A 30 6.48 -15.18 12.70
N PRO A 31 6.81 -15.77 11.55
CA PRO A 31 7.98 -15.32 10.79
C PRO A 31 7.84 -13.83 10.48
N LYS A 32 8.96 -13.12 10.51
CA LYS A 32 9.01 -11.67 10.34
C LYS A 32 9.73 -11.27 9.07
N VAL A 33 9.22 -10.21 8.43
CA VAL A 33 9.87 -9.51 7.33
C VAL A 33 9.93 -8.04 7.67
N SER A 34 11.13 -7.45 7.61
CA SER A 34 11.31 -6.00 7.72
C SER A 34 11.19 -5.36 6.34
N VAL A 35 10.53 -4.21 6.27
CA VAL A 35 10.27 -3.50 5.00
C VAL A 35 10.91 -2.12 4.99
N ASP A 36 11.08 -1.58 3.79
CA ASP A 36 11.58 -0.21 3.63
C ASP A 36 10.47 0.84 3.87
N THR A 37 10.88 2.11 3.82
CA THR A 37 9.96 3.24 4.02
C THR A 37 8.85 3.31 2.97
N TYR A 38 9.08 2.88 1.73
CA TYR A 38 8.06 2.93 0.67
C TYR A 38 6.95 1.91 0.94
N ALA A 39 7.33 0.65 1.20
CA ALA A 39 6.39 -0.39 1.58
C ALA A 39 5.68 -0.07 2.91
N SER A 40 6.36 0.58 3.86
CA SER A 40 5.76 1.09 5.09
C SER A 40 4.66 2.14 4.82
N PHE A 41 4.89 3.08 3.90
CA PHE A 41 3.85 4.03 3.45
C PHE A 41 2.72 3.34 2.68
N ASP A 42 3.02 2.30 1.90
CA ASP A 42 1.98 1.52 1.22
C ASP A 42 1.05 0.83 2.22
N ILE A 43 1.63 0.21 3.26
CA ILE A 43 0.88 -0.40 4.37
C ILE A 43 0.01 0.63 5.08
N ASP A 44 0.54 1.83 5.38
CA ASP A 44 -0.23 2.90 6.00
C ASP A 44 -1.38 3.40 5.12
N GLY A 45 -1.16 3.48 3.81
CA GLY A 45 -2.19 3.82 2.83
C GLY A 45 -3.30 2.77 2.76
N ILE A 46 -2.94 1.48 2.79
CA ILE A 46 -3.89 0.36 2.86
C ILE A 46 -4.66 0.40 4.19
N ALA A 47 -3.96 0.66 5.31
CA ALA A 47 -4.55 0.75 6.64
C ALA A 47 -5.66 1.80 6.71
N LYS A 48 -5.44 2.98 6.11
CA LYS A 48 -6.36 4.12 6.14
C LYS A 48 -7.42 4.09 5.03
N GLY A 49 -7.34 3.12 4.12
CA GLY A 49 -8.19 3.01 2.94
C GLY A 49 -7.93 4.06 1.87
N LEU A 50 -6.75 4.67 1.87
CA LEU A 50 -6.27 5.54 0.79
C LEU A 50 -6.22 4.78 -0.54
N PHE A 51 -5.87 3.49 -0.47
CA PHE A 51 -5.76 2.60 -1.62
C PHE A 51 -7.00 1.75 -1.91
N SER A 52 -8.18 2.16 -1.43
CA SER A 52 -9.43 1.48 -1.76
C SER A 52 -9.56 1.25 -3.28
N PRO A 53 -9.92 0.04 -3.75
CA PRO A 53 -10.45 -1.09 -2.98
C PRO A 53 -9.39 -2.14 -2.56
N ALA A 54 -8.10 -1.81 -2.58
CA ALA A 54 -7.05 -2.75 -2.20
C ALA A 54 -7.16 -3.17 -0.73
N THR A 55 -6.98 -4.47 -0.48
CA THR A 55 -6.99 -5.09 0.85
C THR A 55 -5.59 -5.49 1.33
N GLY A 56 -4.58 -5.37 0.47
CA GLY A 56 -3.22 -5.80 0.71
C GLY A 56 -2.36 -5.67 -0.54
N PHE A 57 -1.28 -6.46 -0.60
CA PHE A 57 -0.36 -6.48 -1.73
C PHE A 57 -0.86 -7.37 -2.88
N MET A 58 -0.66 -6.90 -4.11
CA MET A 58 -1.21 -7.51 -5.31
C MET A 58 -0.54 -8.84 -5.66
N ASN A 59 -1.33 -9.78 -6.17
CA ASN A 59 -0.81 -11.03 -6.77
C ASN A 59 -0.32 -10.83 -8.21
N GLU A 60 0.33 -11.83 -8.80
CA GLU A 60 0.92 -11.69 -10.14
C GLU A 60 -0.13 -11.30 -11.19
N ALA A 61 -1.31 -11.91 -11.14
CA ALA A 61 -2.39 -11.64 -12.09
C ALA A 61 -2.88 -10.19 -12.00
N GLN A 62 -3.03 -9.65 -10.79
CA GLN A 62 -3.39 -8.25 -10.55
C GLN A 62 -2.29 -7.30 -11.03
N VAL A 63 -1.03 -7.59 -10.71
CA VAL A 63 0.12 -6.80 -11.17
C VAL A 63 0.15 -6.74 -12.70
N ARG A 64 0.10 -7.89 -13.38
CA ARG A 64 0.07 -7.94 -14.86
C ARG A 64 -1.08 -7.11 -15.42
N ARG A 65 -2.28 -7.25 -14.85
CA ARG A 65 -3.45 -6.50 -15.31
C ARG A 65 -3.28 -4.99 -15.15
N VAL A 66 -2.75 -4.54 -14.01
CA VAL A 66 -2.44 -3.13 -13.76
C VAL A 66 -1.44 -2.61 -14.79
N LEU A 67 -0.35 -3.36 -15.02
CA LEU A 67 0.70 -2.97 -15.96
C LEU A 67 0.23 -2.96 -17.42
N ASP A 68 -0.58 -3.94 -17.84
CA ASP A 68 -1.01 -4.10 -19.23
C ASP A 68 -2.21 -3.24 -19.59
N THR A 69 -3.12 -3.04 -18.64
CA THR A 69 -4.43 -2.45 -18.91
C THR A 69 -4.74 -1.21 -18.09
N MET A 70 -3.89 -0.85 -17.12
CA MET A 70 -4.15 0.25 -16.17
C MET A 70 -5.45 0.08 -15.38
N HIS A 71 -5.79 -1.16 -15.04
CA HIS A 71 -6.99 -1.48 -14.27
C HIS A 71 -6.74 -2.62 -13.27
N LEU A 72 -7.18 -2.43 -12.03
CA LEU A 72 -7.16 -3.47 -11.00
C LEU A 72 -8.13 -4.63 -11.34
N ARG A 73 -9.33 -4.27 -11.79
CA ARG A 73 -10.35 -5.16 -12.34
C ARG A 73 -11.21 -4.40 -13.34
N GLU A 74 -12.12 -5.08 -14.03
CA GLU A 74 -13.02 -4.40 -14.99
C GLU A 74 -13.75 -3.22 -14.33
N GLY A 75 -13.71 -2.06 -14.98
CA GLY A 75 -14.33 -0.82 -14.48
C GLY A 75 -13.62 -0.13 -13.31
N VAL A 76 -12.48 -0.65 -12.83
CA VAL A 76 -11.71 -0.04 -11.73
C VAL A 76 -10.30 0.32 -12.21
N PRO A 77 -10.07 1.56 -12.69
CA PRO A 77 -8.75 2.05 -13.09
C PRO A 77 -7.72 1.97 -11.96
N TRP A 78 -6.50 1.57 -12.28
CA TRP A 78 -5.37 1.54 -11.35
C TRP A 78 -4.06 1.43 -12.13
N THR A 79 -3.10 2.32 -11.90
CA THR A 79 -1.95 2.52 -12.80
C THR A 79 -0.60 2.14 -12.22
N ILE A 80 -0.48 1.95 -10.91
CA ILE A 80 0.80 1.64 -10.23
C ILE A 80 0.58 0.46 -9.30
N PRO A 81 1.20 -0.71 -9.51
CA PRO A 81 0.93 -1.89 -8.70
C PRO A 81 1.43 -1.72 -7.26
N LEU A 82 0.68 -2.25 -6.29
CA LEU A 82 1.09 -2.31 -4.88
C LEU A 82 1.79 -3.64 -4.64
N MET A 83 3.11 -3.61 -4.52
CA MET A 83 3.95 -4.81 -4.49
C MET A 83 4.85 -4.81 -3.26
N LEU A 84 4.98 -5.98 -2.62
CA LEU A 84 5.93 -6.18 -1.52
C LEU A 84 7.04 -7.11 -1.97
N ALA A 85 8.24 -6.57 -2.18
CA ALA A 85 9.41 -7.33 -2.61
C ALA A 85 10.27 -7.78 -1.42
N VAL A 86 10.83 -8.99 -1.51
CA VAL A 86 11.80 -9.55 -0.58
C VAL A 86 12.90 -10.28 -1.34
N ASP A 87 14.04 -10.48 -0.70
CA ASP A 87 15.09 -11.36 -1.25
C ASP A 87 14.66 -12.85 -1.23
N VAL A 88 15.32 -13.67 -2.04
CA VAL A 88 15.02 -15.10 -2.18
C VAL A 88 15.11 -15.85 -0.84
N LYS A 89 16.13 -15.56 -0.03
CA LYS A 89 16.35 -16.26 1.24
C LYS A 89 15.21 -15.95 2.22
N THR A 90 14.77 -14.69 2.26
CA THR A 90 13.59 -14.29 3.04
C THR A 90 12.34 -14.99 2.54
N ALA A 91 12.11 -15.02 1.23
CA ALA A 91 10.96 -15.72 0.65
C ALA A 91 10.95 -17.23 0.96
N ASP A 92 12.10 -17.91 0.86
CA ASP A 92 12.22 -19.36 1.10
C ASP A 92 11.85 -19.76 2.52
N GLY A 93 12.00 -18.85 3.49
CA GLY A 93 11.63 -19.07 4.90
C GLY A 93 10.14 -18.90 5.22
N LEU A 94 9.33 -18.52 4.23
CA LEU A 94 7.89 -18.29 4.40
C LEU A 94 7.09 -19.43 3.80
N GLU A 95 5.83 -19.60 4.19
CA GLU A 95 4.94 -20.61 3.60
C GLU A 95 3.68 -19.94 3.02
N VAL A 96 3.35 -20.26 1.77
CA VAL A 96 2.09 -19.80 1.16
C VAL A 96 0.91 -20.42 1.90
N GLY A 97 -0.12 -19.62 2.17
CA GLY A 97 -1.24 -19.95 3.05
C GLY A 97 -0.97 -19.66 4.53
N GLY A 98 0.27 -19.30 4.88
CA GLY A 98 0.66 -18.87 6.22
C GLY A 98 0.49 -17.36 6.44
N GLU A 99 0.87 -16.93 7.63
CA GLU A 99 0.85 -15.52 8.04
C GLU A 99 2.24 -15.02 8.37
N VAL A 100 2.51 -13.77 8.03
CA VAL A 100 3.82 -13.14 8.17
C VAL A 100 3.66 -11.82 8.90
N ALA A 101 4.40 -11.62 9.98
CA ALA A 101 4.46 -10.32 10.64
C ALA A 101 5.36 -9.38 9.83
N ILE A 102 4.88 -8.17 9.57
CA ILE A 102 5.63 -7.12 8.89
C ILE A 102 6.12 -6.12 9.91
N GLU A 103 7.43 -5.88 9.90
CA GLU A 103 8.12 -4.84 10.64
C GLU A 103 8.43 -3.67 9.69
N ASP A 104 8.11 -2.44 10.10
CA ASP A 104 8.38 -1.25 9.29
C ASP A 104 9.84 -0.79 9.35
N ASP A 105 10.13 0.32 8.66
CA ASP A 105 11.43 0.97 8.64
C ASP A 105 11.84 1.63 9.98
N GLU A 106 10.94 1.68 10.96
CA GLU A 106 11.19 2.17 12.32
C GLU A 106 11.40 1.02 13.33
N GLY A 107 11.26 -0.25 12.88
CA GLY A 107 11.41 -1.45 13.70
C GLY A 107 10.13 -1.86 14.45
N ASP A 108 8.98 -1.28 14.11
CA ASP A 108 7.70 -1.61 14.71
C ASP A 108 6.97 -2.68 13.91
N VAL A 109 6.34 -3.63 14.60
CA VAL A 109 5.44 -4.59 13.94
C VAL A 109 4.14 -3.89 13.58
N VAL A 110 3.97 -3.60 12.29
CA VAL A 110 2.87 -2.77 11.76
C VAL A 110 1.73 -3.57 11.15
N ALA A 111 1.97 -4.77 10.64
CA ALA A 111 0.92 -5.55 9.96
C ALA A 111 1.15 -7.05 10.05
N ILE A 112 0.10 -7.82 9.77
CA ILE A 112 0.18 -9.24 9.42
C ILE A 112 -0.24 -9.37 7.96
N LEU A 113 0.60 -10.02 7.15
CA LEU A 113 0.29 -10.43 5.79
C LEU A 113 -0.25 -11.86 5.79
N HIS A 114 -1.45 -12.03 5.24
CA HIS A 114 -2.04 -13.33 4.91
C HIS A 114 -1.49 -13.78 3.56
N LEU A 115 -0.34 -14.47 3.58
CA LEU A 115 0.44 -14.75 2.38
C LEU A 115 -0.30 -15.71 1.45
N SER A 116 -0.79 -15.21 0.32
CA SER A 116 -1.57 -15.99 -0.64
C SER A 116 -0.75 -16.46 -1.84
N GLU A 117 0.32 -15.74 -2.19
CA GLU A 117 1.16 -16.04 -3.35
C GLU A 117 2.58 -15.52 -3.16
N LYS A 118 3.54 -16.23 -3.76
CA LYS A 118 4.89 -15.72 -4.00
C LYS A 118 5.17 -15.85 -5.49
N PHE A 119 5.68 -14.78 -6.11
CA PHE A 119 5.97 -14.78 -7.53
C PHE A 119 7.20 -13.95 -7.84
N ALA A 120 7.83 -14.22 -8.98
CA ALA A 120 8.91 -13.41 -9.51
C ALA A 120 8.37 -12.49 -10.60
N PHE A 121 8.93 -11.30 -10.73
CA PHE A 121 8.56 -10.34 -11.77
C PHE A 121 9.80 -9.61 -12.28
N GLU A 122 9.83 -9.27 -13.57
CA GLU A 122 10.96 -8.56 -14.18
C GLU A 122 10.91 -7.07 -13.81
N HIS A 123 11.88 -6.58 -13.04
CA HIS A 123 11.92 -5.20 -12.59
C HIS A 123 11.95 -4.18 -13.73
N GLY A 124 12.66 -4.49 -14.81
CA GLY A 124 12.71 -3.65 -16.01
C GLY A 124 11.36 -3.54 -16.71
N GLU A 125 10.52 -4.58 -16.70
CA GLU A 125 9.15 -4.54 -17.21
C GLU A 125 8.27 -3.61 -16.35
N ILE A 126 8.39 -3.69 -15.02
CA ILE A 126 7.69 -2.77 -14.12
C ILE A 126 8.14 -1.33 -14.41
N ALA A 127 9.45 -1.10 -14.48
CA ALA A 127 10.03 0.21 -14.71
C ALA A 127 9.56 0.82 -16.04
N GLU A 128 9.62 0.04 -17.12
CA GLU A 128 9.20 0.47 -18.44
C GLU A 128 7.70 0.78 -18.50
N LYS A 129 6.85 -0.05 -17.89
CA LYS A 129 5.39 0.15 -17.96
C LYS A 129 4.88 1.24 -17.02
N VAL A 130 5.52 1.45 -15.87
CA VAL A 130 5.12 2.46 -14.88
C VAL A 130 5.75 3.83 -15.18
N TYR A 131 7.06 3.86 -15.49
CA TYR A 131 7.81 5.10 -15.66
C TYR A 131 8.08 5.46 -17.13
N LEU A 132 7.73 4.59 -18.07
CA LEU A 132 8.00 4.76 -19.52
C LEU A 132 9.50 4.87 -19.85
N THR A 133 10.35 4.37 -18.97
CA THR A 133 11.81 4.35 -19.13
C THR A 133 12.42 3.25 -18.24
N ARG A 134 13.57 2.73 -18.66
CA ARG A 134 14.43 1.85 -17.86
C ARG A 134 15.71 2.56 -17.39
N ASP A 135 15.78 3.88 -17.55
CA ASP A 135 16.93 4.67 -17.12
C ASP A 135 16.98 4.78 -15.58
N GLU A 136 17.98 4.17 -14.96
CA GLU A 136 18.21 4.20 -13.51
C GLU A 136 18.55 5.61 -12.99
N ALA A 137 18.81 6.61 -13.84
CA ALA A 137 18.83 8.00 -13.41
C ALA A 137 17.46 8.50 -12.93
N HIS A 138 16.36 7.84 -13.34
CA HIS A 138 15.02 8.14 -12.83
C HIS A 138 14.85 7.52 -11.42
N PRO A 139 14.50 8.31 -10.38
CA PRO A 139 14.45 7.81 -9.00
C PRO A 139 13.52 6.61 -8.78
N GLY A 140 12.37 6.59 -9.47
CA GLY A 140 11.45 5.47 -9.40
C GLY A 140 12.00 4.20 -10.05
N VAL A 141 12.77 4.34 -11.14
CA VAL A 141 13.40 3.18 -11.81
C VAL A 141 14.52 2.64 -10.91
N ALA A 142 15.38 3.51 -10.39
CA ALA A 142 16.43 3.11 -9.45
C ALA A 142 15.86 2.34 -8.25
N TYR A 143 14.76 2.83 -7.68
CA TYR A 143 14.06 2.14 -6.60
C TYR A 143 13.56 0.75 -7.04
N THR A 144 12.81 0.66 -8.14
CA THR A 144 12.29 -0.61 -8.65
C THR A 144 13.40 -1.63 -8.95
N MET A 145 14.52 -1.19 -9.53
CA MET A 145 15.65 -2.07 -9.85
C MET A 145 16.39 -2.57 -8.61
N ALA A 146 16.28 -1.86 -7.48
CA ALA A 146 16.90 -2.23 -6.21
C ALA A 146 16.04 -3.19 -5.37
N LEU A 147 14.79 -3.47 -5.78
CA LEU A 147 13.89 -4.37 -5.07
C LEU A 147 14.37 -5.82 -5.07
N GLY A 148 13.90 -6.58 -4.08
CA GLY A 148 14.07 -8.03 -4.04
C GLY A 148 13.40 -8.74 -5.22
N SER A 149 13.92 -9.90 -5.61
CA SER A 149 13.45 -10.63 -6.79
C SER A 149 12.14 -11.42 -6.59
N VAL A 150 11.64 -11.53 -5.35
CA VAL A 150 10.42 -12.27 -5.03
C VAL A 150 9.40 -11.34 -4.41
N PHE A 151 8.18 -11.37 -4.93
CA PHE A 151 7.06 -10.58 -4.45
C PHE A 151 6.11 -11.43 -3.63
N LEU A 152 5.66 -10.87 -2.51
CA LEU A 152 4.70 -11.47 -1.60
C LEU A 152 3.33 -10.82 -1.81
N ALA A 153 2.31 -11.63 -2.08
CA ALA A 153 0.93 -11.15 -2.24
C ALA A 153 0.07 -11.61 -1.07
N GLY A 154 -0.97 -10.83 -0.76
CA GLY A 154 -1.90 -11.20 0.28
C GLY A 154 -2.61 -10.01 0.91
N ASP A 155 -3.70 -10.32 1.61
CA ASP A 155 -4.43 -9.34 2.40
C ASP A 155 -3.62 -8.93 3.64
N LEU A 156 -3.82 -7.69 4.08
CA LEU A 156 -3.19 -7.16 5.28
C LEU A 156 -4.19 -7.00 6.41
N ASP A 157 -3.78 -7.41 7.60
CA ASP A 157 -4.34 -6.92 8.85
C ASP A 157 -3.35 -5.93 9.46
N VAL A 158 -3.66 -4.65 9.38
CA VAL A 158 -2.76 -3.59 9.84
C VAL A 158 -2.99 -3.36 11.33
N LEU A 159 -1.91 -3.37 12.11
CA LEU A 159 -1.90 -3.29 13.58
C LEU A 159 -1.59 -1.88 14.08
N LYS A 160 -0.83 -1.12 13.29
CA LYS A 160 -0.37 0.23 13.63
C LYS A 160 -0.30 1.07 12.35
N THR A 161 -0.86 2.28 12.40
CA THR A 161 -0.69 3.28 11.35
C THR A 161 0.60 4.06 11.58
N ARG A 162 1.18 4.57 10.49
CA ARG A 162 2.37 5.40 10.56
C ARG A 162 2.04 6.74 11.22
N THR A 163 2.90 7.15 12.15
CA THR A 163 2.88 8.51 12.72
C THR A 163 3.87 9.37 11.94
N ILE A 164 3.42 10.54 11.46
CA ILE A 164 4.29 11.48 10.73
C ILE A 164 4.34 12.82 11.46
N GLU A 165 5.33 13.64 11.08
CA GLU A 165 5.37 15.04 11.51
C GLU A 165 4.10 15.77 11.05
N PHE A 166 3.57 16.63 11.94
CA PHE A 166 2.30 17.35 11.74
C PHE A 166 1.07 16.45 11.57
N GLN A 167 0.97 15.41 12.40
CA GLN A 167 -0.11 14.43 12.40
C GLN A 167 -1.52 15.07 12.48
N GLU A 168 -1.67 16.27 13.06
CA GLU A 168 -2.93 17.02 13.10
C GLU A 168 -3.50 17.38 11.72
N TYR A 169 -2.65 17.40 10.69
CA TYR A 169 -3.06 17.62 9.29
C TYR A 169 -3.22 16.31 8.50
N ASN A 170 -2.78 15.18 9.03
CA ASN A 170 -2.79 13.86 8.37
C ASN A 170 -4.15 13.17 8.49
N ARG A 171 -5.19 13.74 7.86
CA ARG A 171 -6.55 13.19 7.91
C ARG A 171 -6.72 11.99 7.00
N THR A 172 -7.34 10.93 7.52
CA THR A 172 -7.78 9.77 6.74
C THR A 172 -8.87 10.16 5.72
N PRO A 173 -9.10 9.33 4.68
CA PRO A 173 -10.25 9.49 3.79
C PRO A 173 -11.59 9.59 4.55
N LYS A 174 -11.77 8.81 5.62
CA LYS A 174 -12.97 8.82 6.46
C LYS A 174 -13.16 10.17 7.16
N GLU A 175 -12.12 10.66 7.83
CA GLU A 175 -12.15 11.95 8.53
C GLU A 175 -12.33 13.13 7.57
N THR A 176 -11.65 13.08 6.42
CA THR A 176 -11.76 14.11 5.37
C THR A 176 -13.18 14.18 4.81
N ARG A 177 -13.81 13.02 4.54
CA ARG A 177 -15.21 12.95 4.10
C ARG A 177 -16.17 13.47 5.18
N ALA A 178 -15.97 13.10 6.44
CA ALA A 178 -16.76 13.61 7.56
C ALA A 178 -16.67 15.14 7.67
N ALA A 179 -15.46 15.69 7.52
CA ALA A 179 -15.22 17.13 7.55
C ALA A 179 -15.93 17.89 6.41
N PHE A 180 -16.04 17.29 5.22
CA PHE A 180 -16.83 17.87 4.12
C PHE A 180 -18.32 17.90 4.44
N VAL A 181 -18.86 16.82 5.01
CA VAL A 181 -20.27 16.73 5.40
C VAL A 181 -20.60 17.74 6.49
N GLU A 182 -19.78 17.82 7.54
CA GLU A 182 -19.93 18.79 8.62
C GLU A 182 -20.00 20.24 8.12
N ARG A 183 -19.23 20.55 7.07
CA ARG A 183 -19.19 21.89 6.44
C ARG A 183 -20.28 22.10 5.38
N GLY A 184 -21.12 21.10 5.11
CA GLY A 184 -22.14 21.16 4.06
C GLY A 184 -21.56 21.22 2.64
N TRP A 185 -20.32 20.80 2.44
CA TRP A 185 -19.66 20.86 1.14
C TRP A 185 -20.11 19.72 0.23
N SER A 186 -20.42 20.07 -1.01
CA SER A 186 -20.91 19.12 -2.02
C SER A 186 -20.05 19.07 -3.29
N ARG A 187 -19.20 20.08 -3.51
CA ARG A 187 -18.23 20.15 -4.61
C ARG A 187 -16.86 20.47 -4.01
N ILE A 188 -15.91 19.58 -4.26
CA ILE A 188 -14.57 19.62 -3.68
C ILE A 188 -13.57 19.57 -4.83
N VAL A 189 -12.58 20.46 -4.79
CA VAL A 189 -11.43 20.44 -5.68
C VAL A 189 -10.22 20.07 -4.83
N ALA A 190 -9.51 19.01 -5.21
CA ALA A 190 -8.25 18.63 -4.58
C ALA A 190 -7.08 19.19 -5.39
N PHE A 191 -6.10 19.77 -4.70
CA PHE A 191 -4.86 20.25 -5.29
C PHE A 191 -3.70 19.48 -4.64
N GLN A 192 -3.03 18.65 -5.43
CA GLN A 192 -1.86 17.91 -4.97
C GLN A 192 -0.58 18.71 -5.25
N THR A 193 0.28 18.83 -4.26
CA THR A 193 1.60 19.46 -4.42
C THR A 193 2.64 18.78 -3.53
N ARG A 194 3.89 18.79 -4.00
CA ARG A 194 5.08 18.53 -3.19
C ARG A 194 6.02 19.74 -3.11
N ASN A 195 5.60 20.86 -3.69
CA ASN A 195 6.36 22.10 -3.79
C ASN A 195 5.68 23.22 -2.98
N PRO A 196 6.46 24.23 -2.51
CA PRO A 196 5.90 25.42 -1.88
C PRO A 196 4.89 26.15 -2.78
N ILE A 197 3.79 26.60 -2.17
CA ILE A 197 2.71 27.29 -2.88
C ILE A 197 3.11 28.74 -3.17
N HIS A 198 3.17 29.11 -4.45
CA HIS A 198 3.25 30.49 -4.94
C HIS A 198 1.98 30.93 -5.69
N ARG A 199 1.88 32.23 -6.03
CA ARG A 199 0.71 32.91 -6.63
C ARG A 199 0.07 32.23 -7.87
N ALA A 200 0.83 31.47 -8.65
CA ALA A 200 0.31 30.82 -9.85
C ALA A 200 -0.44 29.49 -9.59
N HIS A 201 -0.27 28.88 -8.41
CA HIS A 201 -1.12 27.76 -8.01
C HIS A 201 -2.49 28.28 -7.57
#